data_AF-A0A060BV24-F1
#
_entry.id   AF-A0A060BV24-F1
#
_cell.length_a   1.000
_cell.length_b   1.000
_cell.length_c   1.000
_cell.angle_alpha   90.00
_cell.angle_beta   90.00
_cell.angle_gamma   90.00
#
_symmetry.space_group_name_H-M   'P 1'
#
loop_
_entity.id
_entity.type
_entity.pdbx_description
1 polymer ?
#
loop_
_entity_poly.entity_id
_entity_poly.type
_entity_poly.pdbx_seq_one_letter_code
_entity_poly.pdbx_strand_id
1 'polypeptide(L)'
;MRLGSDFGGVAVNVAAREPLMAELGRRLVAGEGFALATLNLDHVAKLRRDRAFALAYAAQDFVTADGNPVVWLSRRAGEPVELIPGSDL
;
A
#
# COMPACT_ATOMS: atom_id res chain seq x y z
N MET A 1 -3.34 -7.28 3.25
CA MET A 1 -4.79 -7.00 3.16
C MET A 1 -5.21 -6.74 1.73
N ARG A 2 -5.96 -7.65 1.10
CA ARG A 2 -6.58 -7.40 -0.23
C ARG A 2 -7.86 -6.59 -0.09
N LEU A 3 -8.02 -5.56 -0.92
CA LEU A 3 -9.30 -4.88 -1.10
C LEU A 3 -10.17 -5.71 -2.06
N GLY A 4 -11.49 -5.61 -1.91
CA GLY A 4 -12.43 -6.31 -2.79
C GLY A 4 -12.28 -5.94 -4.27
N SER A 5 -12.91 -6.72 -5.16
CA SER A 5 -12.88 -6.50 -6.62
C SER A 5 -13.32 -5.11 -7.06
N ASP A 6 -14.18 -4.47 -6.27
CA ASP A 6 -14.67 -3.11 -6.48
C ASP A 6 -13.57 -2.04 -6.40
N PHE A 7 -12.39 -2.40 -5.89
CA PHE A 7 -11.21 -1.53 -5.77
C PHE A 7 -10.10 -1.92 -6.74
N GLY A 8 -10.42 -2.65 -7.81
CA GLY A 8 -9.47 -3.06 -8.85
C GLY A 8 -8.46 -4.11 -8.39
N GLY A 9 -8.75 -4.85 -7.31
CA GLY A 9 -7.86 -5.89 -6.79
C GLY A 9 -6.62 -5.39 -6.07
N VAL A 10 -6.58 -4.09 -5.72
CA VAL A 10 -5.47 -3.48 -4.97
C VAL A 10 -5.31 -4.14 -3.61
N ALA A 11 -4.06 -4.34 -3.20
CA ALA A 11 -3.72 -4.92 -1.91
C ALA A 11 -2.71 -4.04 -1.17
N VAL A 12 -2.90 -3.89 0.14
CA VAL A 12 -1.82 -3.48 1.04
C VAL A 12 -0.93 -4.69 1.22
N ASN A 13 0.24 -4.67 0.59
CA ASN A 13 1.19 -5.79 0.54
C ASN A 13 2.42 -5.58 1.44
N VAL A 14 2.55 -4.41 2.06
CA VAL A 14 3.55 -4.13 3.11
C VAL A 14 2.88 -4.18 4.48
N ALA A 15 3.29 -5.14 5.30
CA ALA A 15 2.77 -5.31 6.65
C ALA A 15 3.54 -4.54 7.72
N ALA A 16 4.84 -4.29 7.50
CA ALA A 16 5.74 -3.66 8.48
C ALA A 16 6.83 -2.83 7.80
N ARG A 17 7.32 -1.81 8.49
CA ARG A 17 8.29 -0.83 7.98
C ARG A 17 9.69 -1.40 7.81
N GLU A 18 10.19 -2.12 8.80
CA GLU A 18 11.57 -2.65 8.78
C GLU A 18 11.88 -3.49 7.54
N PRO A 19 11.09 -4.53 7.18
CA PRO A 19 11.36 -5.31 5.97
C PRO A 19 11.18 -4.49 4.69
N LEU A 20 10.30 -3.49 4.68
CA LEU A 20 10.17 -2.57 3.55
C LEU A 20 11.48 -1.78 3.36
N MET A 21 11.98 -1.11 4.41
CA MET A 21 13.20 -0.30 4.31
C MET A 21 14.42 -1.13 3.90
N ALA A 22 14.52 -2.36 4.39
CA ALA A 22 15.57 -3.29 3.98
C ALA A 22 15.51 -3.62 2.47
N GLU A 23 14.32 -3.89 1.94
CA GLU A 23 14.12 -4.19 0.51
C GLU A 23 14.33 -2.96 -0.38
N LEU A 24 13.83 -1.79 0.04
CA LEU A 24 14.09 -0.53 -0.67
C LEU A 24 15.59 -0.24 -0.74
N GLY A 25 16.30 -0.39 0.39
CA GLY A 25 17.76 -0.23 0.44
C GLY A 25 18.49 -1.20 -0.50
N ARG A 26 18.06 -2.48 -0.52
CA ARG A 26 18.61 -3.49 -1.44
C ARG A 26 18.44 -3.07 -2.91
N ARG A 27 17.22 -2.67 -3.31
CA ARG A 27 16.92 -2.26 -4.69
C ARG A 27 17.71 -1.01 -5.10
N LEU A 28 17.82 -0.03 -4.20
CA LEU A 28 18.62 1.18 -4.45
C LEU A 28 20.10 0.87 -4.70
N VAL A 29 20.71 0.01 -3.88
CA VAL A 29 22.10 -0.43 -4.05
C VAL A 29 22.30 -1.20 -5.36
N ALA A 30 21.31 -2.01 -5.75
CA ALA A 30 21.33 -2.79 -6.99
C ALA A 30 21.01 -1.96 -8.25
N GLY A 31 20.56 -0.71 -8.11
CA GLY A 31 20.06 0.09 -9.25
C GLY A 31 18.74 -0.42 -9.82
N GLU A 32 17.97 -1.18 -9.04
CA GLU A 32 16.66 -1.70 -9.40
C GLU A 32 15.58 -0.64 -9.09
N GLY A 33 14.79 -0.27 -10.10
CA GLY A 33 13.65 0.60 -9.90
C GLY A 33 12.55 -0.06 -9.05
N PHE A 34 11.71 0.77 -8.43
CA PHE A 34 10.50 0.34 -7.76
C PHE A 34 9.46 1.46 -7.74
N ALA A 35 8.21 1.06 -7.59
CA ALA A 35 7.07 1.95 -7.40
C ALA A 35 6.45 1.70 -6.02
N LEU A 36 6.31 2.76 -5.22
CA LEU A 36 5.76 2.70 -3.88
C LEU A 36 4.57 3.67 -3.77
N ALA A 37 3.48 3.21 -3.18
CA ALA A 37 2.32 4.02 -2.87
C ALA A 37 1.88 3.86 -1.41
N THR A 38 1.45 4.95 -0.80
CA THR A 38 0.91 4.97 0.56
C THR A 38 -0.61 5.03 0.50
N LEU A 39 -1.27 3.92 0.90
CA LEU A 39 -2.73 3.81 0.81
C LEU A 39 -3.40 4.55 1.96
N ASN A 40 -4.10 5.63 1.62
CA ASN A 40 -4.97 6.39 2.51
C ASN A 40 -6.46 6.14 2.15
N LEU A 41 -7.39 6.41 3.09
CA LEU A 41 -8.83 6.24 2.92
C LEU A 41 -9.40 7.04 1.72
N ASP A 42 -8.91 8.26 1.49
CA ASP A 42 -9.32 9.07 0.34
C ASP A 42 -8.95 8.39 -0.98
N HIS A 43 -7.82 7.67 -1.03
CA HIS A 43 -7.43 6.88 -2.19
C HIS A 43 -8.34 5.67 -2.35
N VAL A 44 -8.72 4.99 -1.27
CA VAL A 44 -9.72 3.90 -1.32
C VAL A 44 -11.05 4.38 -1.90
N ALA A 45 -11.50 5.58 -1.56
CA ALA A 45 -12.70 6.17 -2.14
C ALA A 45 -12.55 6.46 -3.66
N LYS A 46 -11.36 6.91 -4.09
CA LYS A 46 -11.04 7.14 -5.51
C LYS A 46 -10.93 5.82 -6.30
N LEU A 47 -10.27 4.81 -5.74
CA LEU A 47 -10.08 3.48 -6.34
C LEU A 47 -11.41 2.84 -6.77
N ARG A 48 -12.48 3.07 -6.00
CA ARG A 48 -13.82 2.54 -6.31
C ARG A 48 -14.50 3.21 -7.51
N ARG A 49 -14.10 4.44 -7.86
CA ARG A 49 -14.76 5.27 -8.88
C ARG A 49 -13.91 5.47 -10.12
N ASP A 50 -12.59 5.33 -10.00
CA ASP A 50 -11.64 5.55 -11.07
C ASP A 50 -10.83 4.27 -11.35
N ARG A 51 -11.19 3.62 -12.45
CA ARG A 51 -10.54 2.38 -12.90
C ARG A 51 -9.09 2.61 -13.33
N ALA A 52 -8.77 3.76 -13.92
CA ALA A 52 -7.39 4.05 -14.33
C ALA A 52 -6.51 4.25 -13.09
N PHE A 53 -7.03 4.93 -12.08
CA PHE A 53 -6.36 5.07 -10.78
C PHE A 53 -6.14 3.72 -10.10
N ALA A 54 -7.14 2.81 -10.16
CA ALA A 54 -6.99 1.47 -9.61
C ALA A 54 -5.92 0.62 -10.32
N LEU A 55 -5.83 0.72 -11.65
CA LEU A 55 -4.78 0.05 -12.42
C LEU A 55 -3.39 0.61 -12.08
N ALA A 56 -3.26 1.93 -11.90
CA ALA A 56 -2.00 2.56 -11.51
C ALA A 56 -1.54 2.11 -10.11
N TYR A 57 -2.49 1.92 -9.19
CA TYR A 57 -2.20 1.40 -7.84
C TYR A 57 -1.84 -0.09 -7.86
N ALA A 58 -2.50 -0.88 -8.71
CA ALA A 58 -2.19 -2.30 -8.86
C ALA A 58 -0.82 -2.56 -9.49
N ALA A 59 -0.24 -1.57 -10.18
CA ALA A 59 1.09 -1.63 -10.77
C ALA A 59 2.22 -1.29 -9.77
N GLN A 60 1.91 -0.92 -8.52
CA GLN A 60 2.91 -0.59 -7.51
C GLN A 60 3.58 -1.85 -6.97
N ASP A 61 4.91 -1.80 -6.77
CA ASP A 61 5.64 -2.86 -6.09
C ASP A 61 5.30 -2.93 -4.60
N PHE A 62 5.16 -1.76 -3.97
CA PHE A 62 4.93 -1.62 -2.53
C PHE A 62 3.71 -0.74 -2.26
N VAL A 63 2.79 -1.25 -1.46
CA VAL A 63 1.60 -0.53 -0.99
C VAL A 63 1.55 -0.62 0.54
N THR A 64 1.78 0.51 1.19
CA THR A 64 1.74 0.66 2.66
C THR A 64 0.39 1.20 3.13
N ALA A 65 0.13 1.15 4.44
CA ALA A 65 -1.03 1.79 5.04
C ALA A 65 -0.66 3.17 5.61
N ASP A 66 -1.35 4.20 5.14
CA ASP A 66 -1.16 5.60 5.54
C ASP A 66 -2.45 6.15 6.13
N GLY A 67 -2.53 6.07 7.45
CA GLY A 67 -3.65 6.50 8.26
C GLY A 67 -4.28 5.39 9.09
N ASN A 68 -4.78 5.77 10.26
CA ASN A 68 -5.49 4.89 11.19
C ASN A 68 -6.68 4.14 10.57
N PRO A 69 -7.51 4.73 9.68
CA PRO A 69 -8.64 4.02 9.10
C PRO A 69 -8.24 2.74 8.35
N VAL A 70 -7.13 2.77 7.59
CA VAL A 70 -6.65 1.61 6.83
C VAL A 70 -6.12 0.53 7.79
N VAL A 71 -5.39 0.92 8.82
CA VAL A 71 -4.92 0.01 9.88
C VAL A 71 -6.09 -0.66 10.62
N TRP A 72 -7.15 0.08 10.93
CA TRP A 72 -8.33 -0.49 11.59
C TRP A 72 -9.06 -1.50 10.71
N LEU A 73 -9.22 -1.18 9.42
CA LEU A 73 -9.81 -2.10 8.44
C LEU A 73 -8.99 -3.38 8.31
N SER A 74 -7.67 -3.27 8.31
CA SER A 74 -6.77 -4.42 8.22
C SER A 74 -6.88 -5.34 9.44
N ARG A 75 -6.95 -4.76 10.65
CA ARG A 75 -7.21 -5.52 11.88
C ARG A 75 -8.55 -6.24 11.84
N ARG A 76 -9.59 -5.58 11.33
CA ARG A 76 -10.92 -6.17 11.19
C ARG A 76 -10.96 -7.27 10.13
N ALA A 77 -10.08 -7.21 9.12
CA ALA A 77 -9.90 -8.25 8.12
C ALA A 77 -9.00 -9.42 8.58
N GLY A 78 -8.45 -9.38 9.81
CA GLY A 78 -7.54 -10.41 10.32
C GLY A 78 -6.11 -10.33 9.76
N GLU A 79 -5.80 -9.27 9.01
CA GLU A 79 -4.49 -9.04 8.40
C GLU A 79 -3.92 -7.69 8.90
N PRO A 80 -3.42 -7.63 10.15
CA PRO A 80 -2.90 -6.39 10.73
C PRO A 80 -1.69 -5.86 9.94
N VAL A 81 -1.66 -4.55 9.72
CA VAL A 81 -0.53 -3.84 9.11
C VAL A 81 -0.11 -2.66 9.99
N GLU A 82 1.16 -2.30 9.91
CA GLU A 82 1.72 -1.12 10.57
C GLU A 82 1.25 0.17 9.90
N LEU A 83 1.12 1.24 10.69
CA LEU A 83 0.94 2.59 10.17
C LEU A 83 2.29 3.10 9.65
N ILE A 84 2.39 3.34 8.36
CA ILE A 84 3.60 3.86 7.71
C ILE A 84 3.21 5.12 6.92
N PRO A 85 3.24 6.29 7.58
CA PRO A 85 2.98 7.56 6.92
C PRO A 85 3.98 7.79 5.79
N GLY A 86 3.51 8.36 4.67
CA GLY A 86 4.41 8.72 3.56
C GLY A 86 5.49 9.73 3.95
N SER A 87 5.29 10.50 5.03
CA SER A 87 6.29 11.44 5.57
C SER A 87 7.48 10.77 6.25
N ASP A 88 7.33 9.49 6.63
CA ASP A 88 8.34 8.76 7.40
C ASP A 88 9.14 7.79 6.51
N LEU A 89 8.90 7.82 5.20
CA LEU A 89 9.58 7.04 4.16
C LEU A 89 10.56 7.93 3.40
#